data_AF-A0A485A9D8-F1
#
_entry.id   AF-A0A485A9D8-F1
#
_cell.length_a   1.000
_cell.length_b   1.000
_cell.length_c   1.000
_cell.angle_alpha   90.00
_cell.angle_beta   90.00
_cell.angle_gamma   90.00
#
_symmetry.space_group_name_H-M   'P 1'
#
loop_
_entity.id
_entity.type
_entity.pdbx_description
1 polymer ?
#
loop_
_entity_poly.entity_id
_entity_poly.type
_entity_poly.pdbx_seq_one_letter_code
_entity_poly.pdbx_strand_id
1 'polypeptide(L)'
;MSEITDLVVIEKSNAMAIFTSNDQLDPLIEAIEKEARSLVPDVTTKKGRDAIASMAHKVARSKTYIDNAGKDLVAELKALPKQIDESRRVARERLDALKDEVRRPLTEWEAEQARIAEEKAAEEERRRIEAEQQRHSRP
;
A
#
# COMPACT_ATOMS: atom_id res chain seq x y z
N MET A 1 -24.57 26.74 11.39
CA MET A 1 -24.64 25.83 10.22
C MET A 1 -24.24 24.44 10.69
N SER A 2 -25.14 23.74 11.37
CA SER A 2 -24.90 22.37 11.89
C SER A 2 -26.24 21.64 12.01
N GLU A 3 -26.87 21.35 10.87
CA GLU A 3 -28.13 20.58 10.81
C GLU A 3 -28.02 19.36 9.87
N ILE A 4 -26.81 19.00 9.42
CA ILE A 4 -26.56 17.91 8.46
C ILE A 4 -26.09 16.62 9.14
N THR A 5 -25.56 16.69 10.36
CA THR A 5 -24.88 15.59 11.08
C THR A 5 -25.79 14.73 11.97
N ASP A 6 -27.03 15.15 12.25
CA ASP A 6 -27.79 14.64 13.39
C ASP A 6 -28.61 13.36 13.14
N LEU A 7 -28.17 12.48 12.23
CA LEU A 7 -28.75 11.14 12.16
C LEU A 7 -27.73 10.02 12.17
N VAL A 8 -26.59 10.20 11.50
CA VAL A 8 -25.53 9.20 11.46
C VAL A 8 -24.21 9.92 11.26
N VAL A 9 -23.26 9.72 12.18
CA VAL A 9 -21.86 10.10 12.00
C VAL A 9 -21.08 8.81 11.78
N ILE A 10 -20.49 8.66 10.59
CA ILE A 10 -19.57 7.55 10.28
C ILE A 10 -18.17 8.10 10.52
N GLU A 11 -17.60 7.79 11.68
CA GLU A 11 -16.19 8.09 11.93
C GLU A 11 -15.29 7.19 11.08
N LYS A 12 -14.16 7.72 10.60
CA LYS A 12 -13.20 6.95 9.78
C LYS A 12 -12.71 5.67 10.47
N SER A 13 -12.55 5.71 11.79
CA SER A 13 -12.19 4.57 12.64
C SER A 13 -13.18 3.41 12.53
N ASN A 14 -14.46 3.70 12.33
CA ASN A 14 -15.55 2.71 12.31
C ASN A 14 -16.07 2.45 10.89
N ALA A 15 -15.73 3.29 9.92
CA ALA A 15 -16.19 3.19 8.53
C ALA A 15 -15.90 1.80 7.93
N MET A 16 -14.70 1.25 8.17
CA MET A 16 -14.36 -0.09 7.72
C MET A 16 -15.36 -1.13 8.22
N ALA A 17 -15.58 -1.18 9.53
CA ALA A 17 -16.49 -2.16 10.14
C ALA A 17 -17.93 -2.01 9.64
N ILE A 18 -18.40 -0.76 9.48
CA ILE A 18 -19.73 -0.42 8.98
C ILE A 18 -19.93 -0.92 7.54
N PHE A 19 -18.93 -0.76 6.67
CA PHE A 19 -19.05 -1.15 5.25
C PHE A 19 -18.62 -2.59 4.95
N THR A 20 -17.98 -3.29 5.88
CA THR A 20 -17.62 -4.72 5.72
C THR A 20 -18.65 -5.68 6.32
N SER A 21 -19.44 -5.24 7.29
CA SER A 21 -20.43 -6.07 7.97
C SER A 21 -21.82 -5.44 7.87
N ASN A 22 -22.77 -6.15 7.25
CA ASN A 22 -24.16 -5.68 7.14
C ASN A 22 -24.79 -5.40 8.53
N ASP A 23 -24.34 -6.11 9.57
CA ASP A 23 -24.79 -5.97 10.96
C ASP A 23 -24.68 -4.55 11.54
N GLN A 24 -23.83 -3.69 10.97
CA GLN A 24 -23.63 -2.31 11.44
C GLN A 24 -24.26 -1.26 10.52
N LEU A 25 -24.44 -1.57 9.24
CA LEU A 25 -25.08 -0.67 8.29
C LEU A 25 -26.61 -0.69 8.43
N ASP A 26 -27.20 -1.87 8.60
CA ASP A 26 -28.65 -2.04 8.69
C ASP A 26 -29.26 -1.24 9.87
N PRO A 27 -28.71 -1.27 11.10
CA PRO A 27 -29.22 -0.45 12.20
C PRO A 27 -29.19 1.06 11.93
N LEU A 28 -28.20 1.54 11.16
CA LEU A 28 -28.10 2.96 10.79
C LEU A 28 -29.20 3.34 9.80
N ILE A 29 -29.47 2.47 8.81
CA ILE A 29 -30.57 2.65 7.86
C ILE A 29 -31.91 2.59 8.61
N GLU A 30 -32.11 1.59 9.47
CA GLU A 30 -33.32 1.44 10.28
C GLU A 30 -33.60 2.66 11.16
N ALA A 31 -32.58 3.28 11.75
CA ALA A 31 -32.74 4.52 12.52
C ALA A 31 -33.25 5.67 11.64
N ILE A 32 -32.71 5.83 10.43
CA ILE A 32 -33.16 6.83 9.46
C ILE A 32 -34.60 6.55 9.02
N GLU A 33 -34.93 5.28 8.73
CA GLU A 33 -36.27 4.88 8.34
C GLU A 33 -37.29 5.13 9.46
N LYS A 34 -36.95 4.77 10.69
CA LYS A 34 -37.79 4.97 11.87
C LYS A 34 -38.10 6.45 12.09
N GLU A 35 -37.08 7.30 12.01
CA GLU A 35 -37.25 8.74 12.12
C GLU A 35 -38.15 9.28 10.99
N ALA A 36 -37.85 8.92 9.74
CA ALA A 36 -38.62 9.37 8.58
C ALA A 36 -40.09 8.92 8.63
N ARG A 37 -40.36 7.70 9.09
CA ARG A 37 -41.71 7.14 9.24
C ARG A 37 -42.45 7.66 10.48
N SER A 38 -41.76 8.30 11.43
CA SER A 38 -42.41 8.90 12.61
C SER A 38 -43.11 10.23 12.30
N LEU A 39 -42.76 10.87 11.17
CA LEU A 39 -43.43 12.08 10.70
C LEU A 39 -44.87 11.75 10.30
N VAL A 40 -45.86 12.36 10.96
CA VAL A 40 -47.26 12.34 10.53
C VAL A 40 -47.45 13.38 9.42
N PRO A 41 -47.68 12.97 8.16
CA PRO A 41 -47.72 13.90 7.04
C PRO A 41 -49.04 14.67 6.99
N ASP A 42 -48.96 16.00 6.94
CA ASP A 42 -50.11 16.89 6.69
C ASP A 42 -49.86 17.72 5.43
N VAL A 43 -50.57 17.39 4.35
CA VAL A 43 -50.45 18.13 3.08
C VAL A 43 -51.39 19.32 2.99
N THR A 44 -52.34 19.45 3.92
CA THR A 44 -53.38 20.47 3.90
C THR A 44 -52.84 21.84 4.31
N THR A 45 -51.83 21.87 5.19
CA THR A 45 -51.18 23.10 5.63
C THR A 45 -49.83 23.32 4.94
N LYS A 46 -49.44 24.60 4.76
CA LYS A 46 -48.09 24.94 4.27
C LYS A 46 -47.01 24.37 5.18
N LYS A 47 -47.20 24.49 6.50
CA LYS A 47 -46.25 23.99 7.51
C LYS A 47 -46.05 22.48 7.39
N GLY A 48 -47.11 21.70 7.19
CA GLY A 48 -47.01 20.25 7.02
C GLY A 48 -46.31 19.85 5.72
N ARG A 49 -46.57 20.54 4.60
CA ARG A 49 -45.81 20.35 3.34
C ARG A 49 -44.33 20.69 3.50
N ASP A 50 -44.01 21.79 4.18
CA ASP A 50 -42.62 22.19 4.46
C ASP A 50 -41.92 21.14 5.35
N ALA A 51 -42.62 20.53 6.31
CA ALA A 51 -42.08 19.46 7.15
C ALA A 51 -41.80 18.17 6.36
N ILE A 52 -42.69 17.77 5.44
CA ILE A 52 -42.47 16.62 4.54
C ILE A 52 -41.23 16.86 3.65
N ALA A 53 -41.15 18.04 3.03
CA ALA A 53 -40.01 18.40 2.19
C ALA A 53 -38.69 18.39 2.97
N SER A 54 -38.70 18.92 4.20
CA SER A 54 -37.54 18.92 5.09
C SER A 54 -37.09 17.50 5.45
N MET A 55 -38.02 16.62 5.82
CA MET A 55 -37.70 15.22 6.15
C MET A 55 -37.12 14.47 4.94
N ALA A 56 -37.72 14.64 3.76
CA ALA A 56 -37.19 14.05 2.53
C ALA A 56 -35.76 14.55 2.22
N HIS A 57 -35.50 15.84 2.41
CA HIS A 57 -34.16 16.41 2.29
C HIS A 57 -33.18 15.82 3.30
N LYS A 58 -33.63 15.60 4.55
CA LYS A 58 -32.82 14.97 5.60
C LYS A 58 -32.39 13.55 5.19
N VAL A 59 -33.33 12.72 4.73
CA VAL A 59 -33.05 11.37 4.20
C VAL A 59 -32.09 11.40 3.02
N ALA A 60 -32.30 12.31 2.05
CA ALA A 60 -31.43 12.45 0.89
C ALA A 60 -29.98 12.82 1.26
N ARG A 61 -29.81 13.70 2.25
CA ARG A 61 -28.49 14.06 2.79
C ARG A 61 -27.84 12.88 3.51
N SER A 62 -28.57 12.15 4.36
CA SER A 62 -28.03 10.96 5.03
C SER A 62 -27.55 9.90 4.03
N LYS A 63 -28.34 9.62 2.98
CA LYS A 63 -27.94 8.72 1.89
C LYS A 63 -26.63 9.16 1.24
N THR A 64 -26.54 10.43 0.87
CA THR A 64 -25.35 10.99 0.21
C THR A 64 -24.13 10.92 1.11
N TYR A 65 -24.30 11.17 2.41
CA TYR A 65 -23.23 11.07 3.39
C TYR A 65 -22.70 9.64 3.53
N ILE A 66 -23.58 8.65 3.66
CA ILE A 66 -23.20 7.22 3.74
C ILE A 66 -22.45 6.80 2.46
N ASP A 67 -22.96 7.14 1.28
CA ASP A 67 -22.32 6.83 0.00
C ASP A 67 -20.92 7.46 -0.12
N ASN A 68 -20.77 8.73 0.24
CA ASN A 68 -19.47 9.41 0.22
C ASN A 68 -18.48 8.79 1.21
N ALA A 69 -18.91 8.43 2.42
CA ALA A 69 -18.06 7.78 3.40
C ALA A 69 -17.53 6.42 2.88
N GLY A 70 -18.38 5.64 2.20
CA GLY A 70 -17.96 4.38 1.56
C GLY A 70 -16.99 4.61 0.40
N LYS A 71 -17.22 5.63 -0.43
CA LYS A 71 -16.31 6.01 -1.53
C LYS A 71 -14.94 6.44 -1.03
N ASP A 72 -14.89 7.28 -0.01
CA ASP A 72 -13.65 7.76 0.59
C ASP A 72 -12.85 6.60 1.19
N LEU A 73 -13.52 5.68 1.91
CA LEU A 73 -12.89 4.47 2.44
C LEU A 73 -12.28 3.62 1.31
N VAL A 74 -13.03 3.37 0.23
CA VAL A 74 -12.52 2.59 -0.92
C VAL A 74 -11.34 3.29 -1.59
N ALA A 75 -11.36 4.62 -1.69
CA ALA A 75 -10.25 5.38 -2.27
C ALA A 75 -8.98 5.25 -1.43
N GLU A 76 -9.10 5.38 -0.11
CA GLU A 76 -7.98 5.16 0.84
C GLU A 76 -7.43 3.74 0.73
N LEU A 77 -8.31 2.73 0.73
CA LEU A 77 -7.89 1.32 0.61
C LEU A 77 -7.22 1.00 -0.72
N LYS A 78 -7.66 1.61 -1.83
CA LYS A 78 -7.02 1.44 -3.14
C LYS A 78 -5.66 2.15 -3.23
N ALA A 79 -5.41 3.16 -2.40
CA ALA A 79 -4.12 3.84 -2.34
C ALA A 79 -3.05 3.00 -1.61
N LEU A 80 -3.45 2.18 -0.63
CA LEU A 80 -2.53 1.39 0.20
C LEU A 80 -1.64 0.41 -0.60
N PRO A 81 -2.14 -0.40 -1.56
CA PRO A 81 -1.29 -1.32 -2.33
C PRO A 81 -0.10 -0.63 -3.00
N LYS A 82 -0.33 0.54 -3.61
CA LYS A 82 0.74 1.31 -4.26
C LYS A 82 1.80 1.77 -3.27
N GLN A 83 1.39 2.21 -2.07
CA GLN A 83 2.32 2.64 -1.02
C GLN A 83 3.13 1.45 -0.47
N ILE A 84 2.50 0.29 -0.33
CA ILE A 84 3.16 -0.95 0.11
C ILE A 84 4.20 -1.39 -0.92
N ASP A 85 3.84 -1.40 -2.21
CA ASP A 85 4.76 -1.83 -3.27
C ASP A 85 5.97 -0.90 -3.40
N GLU A 86 5.77 0.41 -3.27
CA GLU A 86 6.87 1.36 -3.24
C GLU A 86 7.79 1.14 -2.04
N SER A 87 7.22 0.94 -0.85
CA SER A 87 8.01 0.62 0.36
C SER A 87 8.79 -0.68 0.19
N ARG A 88 8.18 -1.71 -0.41
CA ARG A 88 8.84 -2.98 -0.73
C ARG A 88 9.97 -2.82 -1.76
N ARG A 89 9.79 -1.96 -2.75
CA ARG A 89 10.83 -1.64 -3.74
C ARG A 89 12.04 -0.99 -3.07
N VAL A 90 11.80 0.06 -2.27
CA VAL A 90 12.86 0.75 -1.52
C VAL A 90 13.61 -0.21 -0.60
N ALA A 91 12.90 -1.10 0.10
CA ALA A 91 13.51 -2.10 0.95
C ALA A 91 14.44 -3.05 0.16
N ARG A 92 13.99 -3.58 -0.99
CA ARG A 92 14.82 -4.43 -1.84
C ARG A 92 16.07 -3.71 -2.32
N GLU A 93 15.92 -2.53 -2.91
CA GLU A 93 17.05 -1.79 -3.48
C GLU A 93 18.11 -1.45 -2.42
N ARG A 94 17.68 -1.02 -1.22
CA ARG A 94 18.61 -0.71 -0.13
C ARG A 94 19.32 -1.95 0.39
N LEU A 95 18.60 -3.06 0.55
CA LEU A 95 19.20 -4.30 1.06
C LEU A 95 20.09 -4.98 0.03
N ASP A 96 19.77 -4.90 -1.26
CA ASP A 96 20.64 -5.36 -2.34
C ASP A 96 21.93 -4.53 -2.41
N ALA A 97 21.83 -3.21 -2.35
CA ALA A 97 23.01 -2.34 -2.30
C ALA A 97 23.88 -2.63 -1.06
N LEU A 98 23.27 -2.82 0.11
CA LEU A 98 23.98 -3.18 1.34
C LEU A 98 24.65 -4.56 1.23
N LYS A 99 23.96 -5.55 0.64
CA LYS A 99 24.52 -6.88 0.39
C LYS A 99 25.78 -6.78 -0.49
N ASP A 100 25.71 -6.00 -1.57
CA ASP A 100 26.83 -5.80 -2.47
C ASP A 100 28.00 -5.07 -1.78
N GLU A 101 27.70 -4.04 -0.98
CA GLU A 101 28.70 -3.33 -0.18
C GLU A 101 29.40 -4.25 0.83
N VAL A 102 28.64 -5.09 1.54
CA VAL A 102 29.17 -6.05 2.51
C VAL A 102 29.99 -7.14 1.82
N ARG A 103 29.60 -7.56 0.60
CA ARG A 103 30.29 -8.61 -0.17
C ARG A 103 31.54 -8.08 -0.89
N ARG A 104 31.61 -6.78 -1.17
CA ARG A 104 32.68 -6.14 -1.96
C ARG A 104 34.09 -6.48 -1.46
N PRO A 105 34.44 -6.39 -0.16
CA PRO A 105 35.80 -6.70 0.30
C PRO A 105 36.22 -8.15 -0.02
N LEU A 106 35.28 -9.10 0.09
CA LEU A 106 35.57 -10.50 -0.25
C LEU A 106 35.72 -10.67 -1.76
N THR A 107 34.90 -9.98 -2.57
CA THR A 107 35.01 -10.04 -4.03
C THR A 107 36.34 -9.47 -4.52
N GLU A 108 36.80 -8.36 -3.94
CA GLU A 108 38.10 -7.77 -4.23
C GLU A 108 39.25 -8.72 -3.85
N TRP A 109 39.16 -9.37 -2.69
CA TRP A 109 40.15 -10.35 -2.27
C TRP A 109 40.18 -11.58 -3.19
N GLU A 110 39.02 -12.13 -3.57
CA GLU A 110 38.90 -13.27 -4.49
C GLU A 110 39.50 -12.95 -5.86
N ALA A 111 39.26 -11.75 -6.40
CA ALA A 111 39.85 -11.31 -7.66
C ALA A 111 41.37 -11.20 -7.58
N GLU A 112 41.89 -10.68 -6.46
CA GLU A 112 43.33 -10.61 -6.23
C GLU A 112 43.97 -12.00 -6.12
N GLN A 113 43.33 -12.94 -5.42
CA GLN A 113 43.82 -14.32 -5.35
C GLN A 113 43.86 -14.99 -6.73
N ALA A 114 42.85 -14.75 -7.56
CA ALA A 114 42.82 -15.26 -8.93
C ALA A 114 43.99 -14.69 -9.75
N ARG A 115 44.27 -13.39 -9.65
CA ARG A 115 45.41 -12.75 -10.33
C ARG A 115 46.75 -13.34 -9.91
N ILE A 116 46.96 -13.51 -8.60
CA ILE A 116 48.20 -14.13 -8.06
C ILE A 116 48.36 -15.56 -8.57
N ALA A 117 47.27 -16.33 -8.64
CA ALA A 117 47.30 -17.71 -9.14
C ALA A 117 47.66 -17.75 -10.64
N GLU A 118 47.07 -16.88 -11.46
CA GLU A 118 47.40 -16.75 -12.89
C GLU A 118 48.86 -16.36 -13.12
N GLU A 119 49.39 -15.39 -12.36
CA GLU A 119 50.78 -14.96 -12.46
C GLU A 119 51.76 -16.08 -12.10
N LYS A 120 51.49 -16.82 -11.01
CA LYS A 120 52.30 -17.97 -10.62
C LYS A 120 52.28 -19.07 -11.68
N ALA A 121 51.11 -19.41 -12.23
CA ALA A 121 51.00 -20.39 -13.29
C ALA A 121 51.79 -19.96 -14.54
N ALA A 122 51.74 -18.68 -14.92
CA ALA A 122 52.50 -18.15 -16.04
C ALA A 122 54.02 -18.16 -15.78
N GLU A 123 54.46 -17.90 -14.55
CA GLU A 123 55.88 -17.98 -14.18
C GLU A 123 56.40 -19.43 -14.19
N GLU A 124 55.63 -20.37 -13.64
CA GLU A 124 55.96 -21.79 -13.67
C GLU A 124 56.08 -22.31 -15.10
N GLU A 125 55.15 -21.93 -15.98
CA GLU A 125 55.21 -22.31 -17.38
C GLU A 125 56.41 -21.67 -18.11
N ARG A 126 56.72 -20.40 -17.84
CA ARG A 126 57.94 -19.76 -18.37
C ARG A 126 59.20 -20.50 -17.95
N ARG A 127 59.33 -20.82 -16.66
CA ARG A 127 60.47 -21.58 -16.12
C ARG A 127 60.56 -22.97 -16.75
N ARG A 128 59.43 -23.62 -17.01
CA ARG A 128 59.37 -24.92 -17.68
C ARG A 128 59.89 -24.84 -19.12
N ILE A 129 59.43 -23.85 -19.89
CA ILE A 129 59.86 -23.63 -21.27
C ILE A 129 61.37 -23.33 -21.32
N GLU A 130 61.88 -22.46 -20.44
CA GLU A 130 63.31 -22.14 -20.37
C GLU A 130 64.16 -23.39 -20.02
N ALA A 131 63.71 -24.21 -19.07
CA ALA A 131 64.39 -25.45 -18.71
C ALA A 131 64.40 -26.47 -19.86
N GLU A 132 63.33 -26.54 -20.64
CA GLU A 132 63.25 -27.39 -21.83
C GLU A 132 64.18 -26.92 -22.95
N GLN A 133 64.23 -25.60 -23.21
CA GLN A 133 65.16 -25.01 -24.18
C GLN A 133 66.63 -25.21 -23.81
N GLN A 134 66.99 -25.08 -22.53
CA GLN A 134 68.34 -25.37 -22.04
C GLN A 134 68.72 -26.85 -22.18
N ARG A 135 67.77 -27.77 -22.00
CA ARG A 135 68.00 -29.20 -22.23
C ARG A 135 68.23 -29.51 -23.71
N HIS A 136 67.48 -28.88 -24.61
CA HIS A 136 67.62 -29.07 -26.05
C HIS A 136 68.88 -28.41 -26.65
N SER A 137 69.46 -27.40 -25.98
CA SER A 137 70.66 -26.70 -26.44
C SER A 137 71.99 -27.28 -25.90
N ARG A 138 71.93 -28.36 -25.11
CA ARG A 138 73.13 -29.05 -24.61
C ARG A 138 73.53 -30.15 -25.62
N PRO A 139 74.73 -30.07 -26.25
CA PRO A 139 75.19 -31.04 -27.24
C PRO A 139 75.51 -32.42 -26.64
#